data_AF-A0A5C8NEX0-F1
#
_entry.id   AF-A0A5C8NEX0-F1
#
_cell.length_a   1.000
_cell.length_b   1.000
_cell.length_c   1.000
_cell.angle_alpha   90.00
_cell.angle_beta   90.00
_cell.angle_gamma   90.00
#
_symmetry.space_group_name_H-M   'P 1'
#
loop_
_entity.id
_entity.type
_entity.pdbx_description
1 polymer ?
#
loop_
_entity_poly.entity_id
_entity_poly.type
_entity_poly.pdbx_seq_one_letter_code
_entity_poly.pdbx_strand_id
1 'polypeptide(L)'
;MKVRVLVAAVAALLLTGCGSVHPGAAAVVDDDVISMHDADDTAQVYCSLTLLQGTQGQERTNADIRRDAVRDLVLGVVARRMAEQDDIDVSPSTYEVTPAQRRELAKAFSADDLSSAIDAIEHTQQTYAIVQALGKRSKNIPATDDPNAVLDAGLKLVQAEMKQHDISYDPRFGLTAAGDPKSDPTPLSVSPTALDASMKGLPATQRCA
;
A
#
# COMPACT_ATOMS: atom_id res chain seq x y z
N MET A 1 40.55 -35.15 -38.07
CA MET A 1 39.46 -34.50 -38.83
C MET A 1 38.27 -34.30 -37.88
N LYS A 2 37.85 -33.05 -37.69
CA LYS A 2 36.50 -32.58 -37.28
C LYS A 2 36.07 -32.75 -35.81
N VAL A 3 36.49 -31.75 -35.03
CA VAL A 3 35.82 -31.18 -33.83
C VAL A 3 34.46 -30.60 -34.26
N ARG A 4 33.31 -31.16 -33.82
CA ARG A 4 31.97 -30.53 -33.94
C ARG A 4 30.91 -31.11 -32.97
N VAL A 5 31.06 -30.98 -31.66
CA VAL A 5 29.92 -31.13 -30.72
C VAL A 5 30.21 -30.30 -29.47
N LEU A 6 29.90 -28.99 -29.45
CA LEU A 6 29.93 -28.18 -28.20
C LEU A 6 29.31 -26.76 -28.35
N VAL A 7 28.23 -26.58 -29.13
CA VAL A 7 27.64 -25.23 -29.35
C VAL A 7 26.14 -25.15 -28.99
N ALA A 8 25.52 -26.21 -28.48
CA ALA A 8 24.06 -26.22 -28.23
C ALA A 8 23.62 -25.85 -26.79
N ALA A 9 24.54 -25.62 -25.85
CA ALA A 9 24.19 -25.46 -24.42
C ALA A 9 24.13 -24.00 -23.91
N VAL A 10 24.49 -22.99 -24.72
CA VAL A 10 24.61 -21.59 -24.26
C VAL A 10 23.34 -20.75 -24.51
N ALA A 11 22.42 -21.21 -25.37
CA ALA A 11 21.22 -20.44 -25.72
C ALA A 11 20.09 -20.50 -24.67
N ALA A 12 20.13 -21.44 -23.71
CA ALA A 12 19.09 -21.59 -22.68
C ALA A 12 19.23 -20.60 -21.50
N LEU A 13 20.38 -19.92 -21.36
CA LEU A 13 20.64 -18.95 -20.27
C LEU A 13 20.24 -17.51 -20.60
N LEU A 14 19.78 -17.24 -21.82
CA LEU A 14 19.39 -15.88 -22.25
C LEU A 14 17.88 -15.59 -22.05
N LEU A 15 17.08 -16.55 -21.58
CA LEU A 15 15.65 -16.34 -21.32
C LEU A 15 15.32 -15.81 -19.91
N THR A 16 16.29 -15.65 -19.00
CA THR A 16 16.06 -15.06 -17.68
C THR A 16 16.19 -13.52 -17.68
N GLY A 17 16.23 -12.89 -18.86
CA GLY A 17 16.50 -11.46 -19.03
C GLY A 17 15.28 -10.56 -19.25
N CYS A 18 14.07 -11.11 -19.34
CA CYS A 18 12.87 -10.28 -19.14
C CYS A 18 12.74 -10.08 -17.64
N GLY A 19 13.20 -8.93 -17.14
CA GLY A 19 13.07 -8.56 -15.73
C GLY A 19 11.67 -8.87 -15.23
N SER A 20 11.55 -9.22 -13.96
CA SER A 20 10.33 -9.58 -13.25
C SER A 20 9.25 -8.50 -13.38
N VAL A 21 8.63 -8.42 -14.55
CA VAL A 21 7.39 -7.69 -14.74
C VAL A 21 6.34 -8.59 -14.12
N HIS A 22 5.65 -8.09 -13.11
CA HIS A 22 4.50 -8.74 -12.50
C HIS A 22 3.24 -8.03 -13.02
N PRO A 23 2.67 -8.44 -14.18
CA PRO A 23 1.47 -7.81 -14.71
C PRO A 23 0.37 -7.83 -13.65
N GLY A 24 -0.19 -6.65 -13.35
CA GLY A 24 -1.28 -6.53 -12.37
C GLY A 24 -0.84 -6.41 -10.91
N ALA A 25 0.46 -6.41 -10.61
CA ALA A 25 0.96 -6.04 -9.29
C ALA A 25 1.05 -4.51 -9.17
N ALA A 26 0.58 -3.97 -8.05
CA ALA A 26 0.84 -2.59 -7.65
C ALA A 26 2.20 -2.45 -6.97
N ALA A 27 2.57 -3.45 -6.16
CA ALA A 27 3.88 -3.57 -5.54
C ALA A 27 4.21 -5.04 -5.27
N VAL A 28 5.49 -5.33 -5.09
CA VAL A 28 6.02 -6.63 -4.72
C VAL A 28 7.00 -6.44 -3.57
N VAL A 29 6.89 -7.29 -2.53
CA VAL A 29 7.74 -7.30 -1.34
C VAL A 29 8.34 -8.71 -1.21
N ASP A 30 9.56 -8.89 -1.71
CA ASP A 30 10.15 -10.21 -1.96
C ASP A 30 9.21 -11.09 -2.83
N ASP A 31 8.56 -12.10 -2.24
CA ASP A 31 7.61 -12.99 -2.92
C ASP A 31 6.13 -12.58 -2.74
N ASP A 32 5.83 -11.60 -1.87
CA ASP A 32 4.47 -11.12 -1.64
C ASP A 32 4.05 -10.11 -2.71
N VAL A 33 2.95 -10.41 -3.40
CA VAL A 33 2.40 -9.56 -4.46
C VAL A 33 1.20 -8.78 -3.91
N ILE A 34 1.28 -7.46 -3.98
CA ILE A 34 0.14 -6.56 -3.76
C ILE A 34 -0.49 -6.30 -5.12
N SER A 35 -1.76 -6.66 -5.28
CA SER A 35 -2.44 -6.52 -6.58
C SER A 35 -2.87 -5.07 -6.83
N MET A 36 -3.06 -4.72 -8.10
CA MET A 36 -3.69 -3.45 -8.49
C MET A 36 -5.11 -3.31 -7.92
N HIS A 37 -5.82 -4.43 -7.74
CA HIS A 37 -7.15 -4.46 -7.14
C HIS A 37 -7.10 -4.00 -5.68
N ASP A 38 -6.18 -4.54 -4.87
CA ASP A 38 -6.03 -4.15 -3.45
C ASP A 38 -5.68 -2.67 -3.31
N ALA A 39 -4.83 -2.16 -4.21
CA ALA A 39 -4.44 -0.77 -4.26
C ALA A 39 -5.63 0.14 -4.61
N ASP A 40 -6.45 -0.23 -5.60
CA ASP A 40 -7.62 0.54 -6.03
C ASP A 40 -8.73 0.52 -4.96
N ASP A 41 -9.00 -0.63 -4.33
CA ASP A 41 -9.97 -0.77 -3.23
C ASP A 41 -9.57 0.09 -2.02
N THR A 42 -8.30 0.02 -1.62
CA THR A 42 -7.76 0.81 -0.52
C THR A 42 -7.82 2.31 -0.84
N ALA A 43 -7.47 2.69 -2.07
CA ALA A 43 -7.55 4.08 -2.53
C ALA A 43 -8.99 4.61 -2.53
N GLN A 44 -9.97 3.77 -2.90
CA GLN A 44 -11.39 4.13 -2.86
C GLN A 44 -11.85 4.38 -1.42
N VAL A 45 -11.43 3.56 -0.46
CA VAL A 45 -11.70 3.78 0.97
C VAL A 45 -11.09 5.11 1.43
N TYR A 46 -9.83 5.38 1.09
CA TYR A 46 -9.15 6.61 1.51
C TYR A 46 -9.78 7.86 0.91
N CYS A 47 -10.22 7.76 -0.35
CA CYS A 47 -11.04 8.78 -0.99
C CYS A 47 -12.31 9.05 -0.17
N SER A 48 -13.12 8.03 0.08
CA SER A 48 -14.40 8.17 0.80
C SER A 48 -14.19 8.78 2.19
N LEU A 49 -13.16 8.36 2.92
CA LEU A 49 -12.81 8.93 4.22
C LEU A 49 -12.41 10.41 4.12
N THR A 50 -11.64 10.77 3.10
CA THR A 50 -11.24 12.18 2.85
C THR A 50 -12.47 13.05 2.58
N LEU A 51 -13.44 12.56 1.80
CA LEU A 51 -14.68 13.29 1.51
C LEU A 51 -15.55 13.47 2.76
N LEU A 52 -15.62 12.46 3.62
CA LEU A 52 -16.40 12.50 4.86
C LEU A 52 -15.81 13.49 5.89
N GLN A 53 -14.48 13.62 5.94
CA GLN A 53 -13.81 14.46 6.93
C GLN A 53 -13.80 15.95 6.56
N GLY A 54 -14.10 16.30 5.30
CA GLY A 54 -14.01 17.66 4.78
C GLY A 54 -12.56 18.13 4.75
N THR A 55 -12.02 18.42 3.57
CA THR A 55 -10.59 18.75 3.38
C THR A 55 -10.18 20.01 4.15
N GLN A 56 -9.80 19.86 5.42
CA GLN A 56 -9.12 20.90 6.19
C GLN A 56 -7.63 20.87 5.85
N GLY A 57 -7.28 21.46 4.71
CA GLY A 57 -5.97 22.08 4.59
C GLY A 57 -5.19 21.86 3.30
N GLN A 58 -5.40 20.80 2.52
CA GLN A 58 -4.70 20.59 1.23
C GLN A 58 -5.57 19.80 0.24
N GLU A 59 -5.60 20.24 -1.02
CA GLU A 59 -6.23 19.50 -2.12
C GLU A 59 -5.35 18.28 -2.45
N ARG A 60 -5.90 17.06 -2.34
CA ARG A 60 -5.19 15.82 -2.66
C ARG A 60 -5.65 15.30 -4.01
N THR A 61 -4.72 14.91 -4.87
CA THR A 61 -5.04 14.28 -6.16
C THR A 61 -5.32 12.78 -5.98
N ASN A 62 -6.03 12.09 -6.90
CA ASN A 62 -6.09 10.63 -6.79
C ASN A 62 -4.73 9.98 -6.90
N ALA A 63 -3.81 10.58 -7.65
CA ALA A 63 -2.48 10.05 -7.75
C ALA A 63 -1.81 9.99 -6.36
N ASP A 64 -2.06 10.98 -5.50
CA ASP A 64 -1.58 10.96 -4.11
C ASP A 64 -2.29 9.89 -3.29
N ILE A 65 -3.63 9.81 -3.37
CA ILE A 65 -4.42 8.81 -2.63
C ILE A 65 -4.01 7.38 -3.00
N ARG A 66 -3.83 7.10 -4.30
CA ARG A 66 -3.40 5.78 -4.80
C ARG A 66 -1.97 5.46 -4.40
N ARG A 67 -1.07 6.44 -4.42
CA ARG A 67 0.30 6.25 -3.92
C ARG A 67 0.30 5.88 -2.44
N ASP A 68 -0.48 6.59 -1.63
CA ASP A 68 -0.58 6.30 -0.20
C ASP A 68 -1.16 4.91 0.06
N ALA A 69 -2.21 4.52 -0.68
CA ALA A 69 -2.78 3.18 -0.58
C ALA A 69 -1.73 2.08 -0.83
N VAL A 70 -0.92 2.21 -1.89
CA VAL A 70 0.15 1.23 -2.18
C VAL A 70 1.24 1.24 -1.11
N ARG A 71 1.65 2.43 -0.62
CA ARG A 71 2.64 2.54 0.46
C ARG A 71 2.16 1.87 1.74
N ASP A 72 0.90 2.07 2.10
CA ASP A 72 0.30 1.48 3.30
C ASP A 72 0.14 -0.03 3.17
N LEU A 73 -0.21 -0.54 1.99
CA LEU A 73 -0.25 -1.99 1.74
C LEU A 73 1.14 -2.63 1.88
N VAL A 74 2.18 -2.01 1.33
CA VAL A 74 3.57 -2.47 1.50
C VAL A 74 3.99 -2.42 2.97
N LEU A 75 3.69 -1.31 3.66
CA LEU A 75 3.94 -1.17 5.09
C LEU A 75 3.25 -2.29 5.88
N GLY A 76 1.99 -2.62 5.54
CA GLY A 76 1.22 -3.69 6.16
C GLY A 76 1.83 -5.07 5.96
N VAL A 77 2.34 -5.37 4.76
CA VAL A 77 3.06 -6.63 4.48
C VAL A 77 4.29 -6.75 5.39
N VAL A 78 5.15 -5.72 5.42
CA VAL A 78 6.37 -5.76 6.24
C VAL A 78 6.04 -5.79 7.73
N ALA A 79 5.06 -5.00 8.17
CA ALA A 79 4.63 -4.98 9.57
C ALA A 79 4.11 -6.36 10.03
N ARG A 80 3.30 -7.06 9.22
CA ARG A 80 2.84 -8.42 9.54
C ARG A 80 3.98 -9.42 9.64
N ARG A 81 4.94 -9.38 8.72
CA ARG A 81 6.13 -10.24 8.79
C ARG A 81 6.95 -9.99 10.05
N MET A 82 7.14 -8.73 10.44
CA MET A 82 7.79 -8.40 11.71
C MET A 82 6.98 -8.92 12.91
N ALA A 83 5.66 -8.80 12.87
CA ALA A 83 4.80 -9.32 13.93
C ALA A 83 4.91 -10.85 14.06
N GLU A 84 4.94 -11.58 12.96
CA GLU A 84 5.15 -13.03 12.94
C GLU A 84 6.55 -13.42 13.48
N GLN A 85 7.60 -12.69 13.11
CA GLN A 85 8.96 -12.92 13.59
C GLN A 85 9.11 -12.66 15.10
N ASP A 86 8.41 -11.64 15.61
CA ASP A 86 8.49 -11.20 17.00
C ASP A 86 7.40 -11.81 17.91
N ASP A 87 6.59 -12.74 17.40
CA ASP A 87 5.46 -13.36 18.12
C ASP A 87 4.53 -12.27 18.72
N ILE A 88 4.15 -11.31 17.88
CA ILE A 88 3.19 -10.25 18.17
C ILE A 88 1.84 -10.66 17.61
N ASP A 89 0.93 -11.00 18.52
CA ASP A 89 -0.46 -11.22 18.19
C ASP A 89 -1.30 -9.99 18.58
N VAL A 90 -2.04 -9.45 17.59
CA VAL A 90 -3.00 -8.37 17.80
C VAL A 90 -4.41 -8.94 17.77
N SER A 91 -5.15 -8.78 18.88
CA SER A 91 -6.51 -9.32 18.99
C SER A 91 -7.42 -8.75 17.87
N PRO A 92 -8.20 -9.59 17.17
CA PRO A 92 -9.15 -9.14 16.13
C PRO A 92 -10.07 -8.02 16.59
N SER A 93 -10.49 -8.03 17.86
CA SER A 93 -11.30 -6.98 18.48
C SER A 93 -10.68 -5.57 18.45
N THR A 94 -9.39 -5.45 18.10
CA THR A 94 -8.68 -4.16 18.00
C THR A 94 -8.73 -3.55 16.60
N TYR A 95 -9.06 -4.33 15.57
CA TYR A 95 -9.08 -3.86 14.18
C TYR A 95 -10.36 -4.21 13.41
N GLU A 96 -11.11 -5.21 13.85
CA GLU A 96 -12.39 -5.60 13.23
C GLU A 96 -13.41 -4.47 13.31
N VAL A 97 -14.14 -4.28 12.21
CA VAL A 97 -15.22 -3.31 12.10
C VAL A 97 -16.41 -3.78 12.92
N THR A 98 -16.80 -2.97 13.91
CA THR A 98 -17.96 -3.27 14.74
C THR A 98 -19.27 -3.27 13.94
N PRO A 99 -20.33 -3.96 14.40
CA PRO A 99 -21.64 -3.90 13.74
C PRO A 99 -22.21 -2.49 13.60
N ALA A 100 -21.84 -1.56 14.49
CA ALA A 100 -22.23 -0.16 14.40
C ALA A 100 -21.50 0.57 13.27
N GLN A 101 -20.17 0.44 13.19
CA GLN A 101 -19.38 1.01 12.10
C GLN A 101 -19.79 0.42 10.75
N ARG A 102 -20.06 -0.89 10.68
CA ARG A 102 -20.57 -1.55 9.47
C ARG A 102 -21.84 -0.90 8.94
N ARG A 103 -22.78 -0.54 9.82
CA ARG A 103 -24.02 0.16 9.45
C ARG A 103 -23.78 1.57 8.94
N GLU A 104 -22.77 2.27 9.45
CA GLU A 104 -22.39 3.59 8.94
C GLU A 104 -21.69 3.48 7.57
N LEU A 105 -20.78 2.52 7.41
CA LEU A 105 -20.13 2.24 6.12
C LEU A 105 -21.16 1.87 5.04
N ALA A 106 -22.19 1.10 5.39
CA ALA A 106 -23.28 0.75 4.47
C ALA A 106 -24.10 1.96 3.97
N LYS A 107 -23.95 3.16 4.56
CA LYS A 107 -24.54 4.39 4.04
C LYS A 107 -23.66 5.08 2.99
N ALA A 108 -22.36 4.79 3.00
CA ALA A 108 -21.36 5.41 2.13
C ALA A 108 -20.95 4.53 0.94
N PHE A 109 -21.09 3.20 1.08
CA PHE A 109 -20.70 2.22 0.05
C PHE A 109 -21.91 1.47 -0.48
N SER A 110 -21.83 1.01 -1.73
CA SER A 110 -22.83 0.09 -2.30
C SER A 110 -22.75 -1.27 -1.60
N ALA A 111 -23.80 -2.10 -1.72
CA ALA A 111 -23.77 -3.43 -1.13
C ALA A 111 -22.64 -4.32 -1.69
N ASP A 112 -22.29 -4.11 -2.97
CA ASP A 112 -21.24 -4.85 -3.67
C ASP A 112 -19.85 -4.39 -3.22
N ASP A 113 -19.67 -3.10 -2.91
CA ASP A 113 -18.37 -2.54 -2.48
C ASP A 113 -18.13 -2.64 -0.97
N LEU A 114 -19.19 -2.87 -0.18
CA LEU A 114 -19.12 -2.80 1.28
C LEU A 114 -18.16 -3.83 1.88
N SER A 115 -18.08 -5.05 1.33
CA SER A 115 -17.14 -6.05 1.83
C SER A 115 -15.70 -5.63 1.60
N SER A 116 -15.34 -5.24 0.37
CA SER A 116 -13.99 -4.77 0.04
C SER A 116 -13.59 -3.55 0.87
N ALA A 117 -14.53 -2.63 1.09
CA ALA A 117 -14.30 -1.48 1.94
C ALA A 117 -14.02 -1.87 3.40
N ILE A 118 -14.74 -2.85 3.95
CA ILE A 118 -14.50 -3.37 5.30
C ILE A 118 -13.12 -4.04 5.36
N ASP A 119 -12.80 -4.91 4.40
CA ASP A 119 -11.53 -5.64 4.37
C ASP A 119 -10.34 -4.67 4.32
N ALA A 120 -10.41 -3.63 3.47
CA ALA A 120 -9.39 -2.60 3.40
C ALA A 120 -9.26 -1.81 4.72
N ILE A 121 -10.38 -1.44 5.34
CA ILE A 121 -10.40 -0.74 6.65
C ILE A 121 -9.79 -1.62 7.76
N GLU A 122 -10.14 -2.90 7.81
CA GLU A 122 -9.62 -3.84 8.80
C GLU A 122 -8.13 -4.10 8.59
N HIS A 123 -7.67 -4.25 7.34
CA HIS A 123 -6.25 -4.37 7.02
C HIS A 123 -5.43 -3.14 7.45
N THR A 124 -5.92 -1.93 7.18
CA THR A 124 -5.25 -0.70 7.62
C THR A 124 -5.23 -0.61 9.16
N GLN A 125 -6.34 -0.92 9.83
CA GLN A 125 -6.40 -0.91 11.29
C GLN A 125 -5.50 -1.97 11.93
N GLN A 126 -5.44 -3.17 11.35
CA GLN A 126 -4.56 -4.24 11.81
C GLN A 126 -3.10 -3.82 11.69
N THR A 127 -2.72 -3.23 10.55
CA THR A 127 -1.38 -2.67 10.34
C THR A 127 -1.06 -1.64 11.42
N TYR A 128 -1.98 -0.72 11.71
CA TYR A 128 -1.81 0.29 12.76
C TYR A 128 -1.66 -0.33 14.16
N ALA A 129 -2.43 -1.38 14.47
CA ALA A 129 -2.33 -2.10 15.74
C ALA A 129 -0.96 -2.80 15.89
N ILE A 130 -0.48 -3.43 14.83
CA ILE A 130 0.84 -4.07 14.78
C ILE A 130 1.95 -3.04 14.96
N VAL A 131 1.89 -1.93 14.21
CA VAL A 131 2.87 -0.84 14.29
C VAL A 131 2.94 -0.29 15.72
N GLN A 132 1.80 -0.06 16.38
CA GLN A 132 1.80 0.35 17.78
C GLN A 132 2.40 -0.72 18.71
N ALA A 133 2.11 -2.00 18.49
CA ALA A 133 2.69 -3.08 19.29
C ALA A 133 4.21 -3.15 19.15
N LEU A 134 4.73 -3.00 17.93
CA LEU A 134 6.17 -2.86 17.64
C LEU A 134 6.76 -1.64 18.35
N GLY A 135 6.08 -0.49 18.27
CA GLY A 135 6.47 0.75 18.93
C GLY A 135 6.61 0.60 20.45
N LYS A 136 5.65 -0.06 21.11
CA LYS A 136 5.68 -0.33 22.57
C LYS A 136 6.83 -1.23 23.00
N ARG A 137 7.31 -2.11 22.11
CA ARG A 137 8.46 -3.00 22.35
C ARG A 137 9.80 -2.34 22.01
N SER A 138 9.80 -1.20 21.33
CA SER A 138 11.01 -0.51 20.89
C SER A 138 11.85 -0.05 22.09
N LYS A 139 13.08 -0.55 22.17
CA LYS A 139 14.07 -0.12 23.18
C LYS A 139 14.63 1.28 22.92
N ASN A 140 14.32 1.86 21.75
CA ASN A 140 14.87 3.12 21.27
C ASN A 140 14.03 4.35 21.62
N ILE A 141 12.92 4.16 22.35
CA ILE A 141 12.13 5.25 22.91
C ILE A 141 12.08 5.15 24.44
N PRO A 142 12.06 6.28 25.17
CA PRO A 142 11.70 6.29 26.58
C PRO A 142 10.35 5.62 26.78
N ALA A 143 10.14 4.94 27.92
CA ALA A 143 8.81 4.49 28.31
C ALA A 143 7.86 5.70 28.32
N THR A 144 6.90 5.68 27.41
CA THR A 144 5.95 6.76 27.20
C THR A 144 4.58 6.17 26.92
N ASP A 145 3.55 6.80 27.48
CA ASP A 145 2.16 6.49 27.18
C ASP A 145 1.59 7.40 26.08
N ASP A 146 2.40 8.30 25.50
CA ASP A 146 2.01 9.13 24.36
C ASP A 146 1.76 8.25 23.12
N PRO A 147 0.51 8.11 22.66
CA PRO A 147 0.17 7.23 21.53
C PRO A 147 0.88 7.63 20.24
N ASN A 148 1.14 8.93 20.03
CA ASN A 148 1.81 9.41 18.82
C ASN A 148 3.29 9.02 18.82
N ALA A 149 3.96 9.15 19.97
CA ALA A 149 5.36 8.74 20.11
C ALA A 149 5.54 7.23 19.92
N VAL A 150 4.59 6.42 20.42
CA VAL A 150 4.56 4.97 20.22
C VAL A 150 4.38 4.61 18.74
N LEU A 151 3.41 5.25 18.07
CA LEU A 151 3.17 5.04 16.65
C LEU A 151 4.41 5.38 15.82
N ASP A 152 4.99 6.57 16.02
CA ASP A 152 6.18 7.02 15.30
C ASP A 152 7.37 6.08 15.48
N ALA A 153 7.53 5.52 16.68
CA ALA A 153 8.56 4.54 16.96
C ALA A 153 8.34 3.23 16.18
N GLY A 154 7.11 2.74 16.16
CA GLY A 154 6.72 1.57 15.37
C GLY A 154 6.96 1.79 13.89
N LEU A 155 6.52 2.92 13.34
CA LEU A 155 6.70 3.25 11.93
C LEU A 155 8.18 3.29 11.55
N LYS A 156 9.04 3.85 12.42
CA LYS A 156 10.50 3.85 12.19
C LYS A 156 11.09 2.44 12.16
N LEU A 157 10.59 1.53 12.98
CA LEU A 157 11.01 0.13 12.96
C LEU A 157 10.63 -0.54 11.64
N VAL A 158 9.36 -0.41 11.22
CA VAL A 158 8.90 -1.00 9.95
C VAL A 158 9.63 -0.38 8.75
N GLN A 159 9.85 0.94 8.73
CA GLN A 159 10.61 1.59 7.66
C GLN A 159 12.09 1.18 7.64
N ALA A 160 12.68 0.85 8.78
CA ALA A 160 14.04 0.31 8.84
C ALA A 160 14.08 -1.12 8.28
N GLU A 161 13.05 -1.93 8.59
CA GLU A 161 12.91 -3.30 8.08
C GLU A 161 12.63 -3.34 6.58
N MET A 162 11.80 -2.42 6.06
CA MET A 162 11.53 -2.28 4.63
C MET A 162 12.82 -2.17 3.79
N LYS A 163 13.91 -1.60 4.34
CA LYS A 163 15.21 -1.48 3.66
C LYS A 163 15.96 -2.81 3.54
N GLN A 164 15.54 -3.84 4.27
CA GLN A 164 16.08 -5.20 4.21
C GLN A 164 15.36 -6.08 3.18
N HIS A 165 14.23 -5.62 2.64
CA HIS A 165 13.41 -6.36 1.68
C HIS A 165 13.61 -5.84 0.24
N ASP A 166 13.43 -6.71 -0.74
CA ASP A 166 13.35 -6.31 -2.15
C ASP A 166 11.94 -5.78 -2.45
N ILE A 167 11.80 -4.46 -2.37
CA ILE A 167 10.54 -3.76 -2.60
C ILE A 167 10.54 -3.10 -3.97
N SER A 168 9.63 -3.55 -4.82
CA SER A 168 9.38 -2.98 -6.14
C SER A 168 7.96 -2.44 -6.23
N TYR A 169 7.81 -1.24 -6.80
CA TYR A 169 6.51 -0.62 -7.05
C TYR A 169 6.25 -0.54 -8.56
N ASP A 170 5.01 -0.69 -9.00
CA ASP A 170 4.66 -0.44 -10.40
C ASP A 170 5.06 1.02 -10.75
N PRO A 171 5.78 1.24 -11.87
CA PRO A 171 6.27 2.56 -12.26
C PRO A 171 5.19 3.65 -12.31
N ARG A 172 3.92 3.29 -12.55
CA ARG A 172 2.78 4.23 -12.60
C ARG A 172 2.57 5.00 -11.31
N PHE A 173 2.96 4.42 -10.16
CA PHE A 173 2.83 5.09 -8.87
C PHE A 173 3.97 6.10 -8.63
N GLY A 174 5.04 6.06 -9.42
CA GLY A 174 6.13 7.03 -9.31
C GLY A 174 6.87 6.98 -7.97
N LEU A 175 6.95 5.81 -7.33
CA LEU A 175 7.60 5.62 -6.03
C LEU A 175 9.04 5.10 -6.18
N THR A 176 9.89 5.47 -5.23
CA THR A 176 11.22 4.87 -4.99
C THR A 176 11.06 3.55 -4.22
N ALA A 177 12.11 2.74 -4.10
CA ALA A 177 12.08 1.51 -3.29
C ALA A 177 11.75 1.77 -1.80
N ALA A 178 12.08 2.96 -1.29
CA ALA A 178 11.69 3.40 0.06
C ALA A 178 10.21 3.82 0.15
N GLY A 179 9.47 3.77 -0.97
CA GLY A 179 8.10 4.25 -1.09
C GLY A 179 8.00 5.76 -1.29
N ASP A 180 9.08 6.54 -1.25
CA ASP A 180 9.00 7.99 -1.44
C ASP A 180 8.66 8.38 -2.89
N PRO A 181 7.89 9.47 -3.12
CA PRO A 181 7.67 10.00 -4.47
C PRO A 181 9.00 10.31 -5.17
N LYS A 182 9.13 9.89 -6.42
CA LYS A 182 10.26 10.24 -7.28
C LYS A 182 10.19 11.74 -7.61
N SER A 183 11.33 12.41 -7.54
CA SER A 183 11.48 13.85 -7.82
C SER A 183 11.10 14.23 -9.26
N ASP A 184 11.23 13.29 -10.19
CA ASP A 184 10.76 13.38 -11.57
C ASP A 184 9.83 12.19 -11.87
N PRO A 185 8.53 12.27 -11.53
CA PRO A 185 7.58 11.25 -11.91
C PRO A 185 7.39 11.38 -13.42
N THR A 186 8.20 10.65 -14.20
CA THR A 186 8.01 10.59 -15.65
C THR A 186 6.60 10.04 -15.85
N PRO A 187 5.69 10.77 -16.53
CA PRO A 187 4.31 10.34 -16.70
C PRO A 187 4.30 9.12 -17.63
N LEU A 188 4.42 7.94 -17.04
CA LEU A 188 4.28 6.68 -17.76
C LEU A 188 2.78 6.36 -17.82
N SER A 189 2.18 6.77 -18.94
CA SER A 189 1.04 6.12 -19.57
C SER A 189 -0.32 6.14 -18.85
N VAL A 190 -0.66 7.25 -18.20
CA VAL A 190 -2.06 7.69 -18.14
C VAL A 190 -2.13 9.13 -18.63
N SER A 191 -2.85 9.36 -19.73
CA SER A 191 -3.22 10.74 -20.11
C SER A 191 -4.11 11.29 -18.99
N PRO A 192 -3.77 12.43 -18.36
CA PRO A 192 -4.66 13.09 -17.39
C PRO A 192 -6.06 13.31 -17.96
N THR A 193 -6.12 13.45 -19.28
CA THR A 193 -7.27 13.86 -20.08
C THR A 193 -8.41 12.83 -20.18
N ALA A 194 -8.19 11.55 -19.89
CA ALA A 194 -9.25 10.53 -20.02
C ALA A 194 -10.11 10.38 -18.75
N LEU A 195 -9.59 10.78 -17.58
CA LEU A 195 -10.34 10.81 -16.31
C LEU A 195 -10.91 12.21 -16.04
N ASP A 196 -10.28 13.27 -16.56
CA ASP A 196 -10.77 14.66 -16.46
C ASP A 196 -12.12 14.88 -17.16
N ALA A 197 -12.42 14.14 -18.23
CA ALA A 197 -13.64 14.34 -19.02
C ALA A 197 -14.92 13.91 -18.27
N SER A 198 -14.80 12.96 -17.33
CA SER A 198 -15.93 12.46 -16.54
C SER A 198 -16.16 13.24 -15.24
N MET A 199 -15.24 14.12 -14.85
CA MET A 199 -15.23 14.78 -13.53
C MET A 199 -15.40 16.30 -13.59
N LYS A 200 -15.46 16.88 -14.79
CA LYS A 200 -15.67 18.32 -15.02
C LYS A 200 -17.02 18.88 -14.53
N GLY A 201 -17.92 18.01 -14.07
CA GLY A 201 -19.22 18.39 -13.51
C GLY A 201 -19.38 18.20 -12.00
N LEU A 202 -18.40 17.61 -11.31
CA LEU A 202 -18.52 17.31 -9.88
C LEU A 202 -17.86 18.41 -9.01
N PRO A 203 -18.46 18.79 -7.87
CA PRO A 203 -17.85 19.69 -6.88
C PRO A 203 -16.43 19.24 -6.51
N ALA A 204 -15.53 20.17 -6.17
CA ALA A 204 -14.15 19.85 -5.79
C ALA A 204 -14.07 18.82 -4.65
N THR A 205 -15.07 18.79 -3.77
CA THR A 205 -15.27 17.82 -2.69
C THR A 205 -15.75 16.43 -3.16
N GLN A 206 -15.73 16.15 -4.46
CA GLN A 206 -16.10 14.85 -5.06
C GLN A 206 -15.06 14.39 -6.10
N ARG A 207 -13.94 15.10 -6.19
CA ARG A 207 -12.86 14.83 -7.15
C ARG A 207 -11.74 14.06 -6.48
N CYS A 208 -12.07 12.91 -5.93
CA CYS A 208 -11.10 11.84 -6.02
C CYS A 208 -10.99 11.50 -7.50
N ALA A 209 -10.15 12.26 -8.22
CA ALA A 209 -9.90 12.19 -9.65
C ALA A 209 -8.45 11.82 -9.99
#